data_AF-A0A949CHD3-F1
#
_entry.id   AF-A0A949CHD3-F1
#
_cell.length_a   1.000
_cell.length_b   1.000
_cell.length_c   1.000
_cell.angle_alpha   90.00
_cell.angle_beta   90.00
_cell.angle_gamma   90.00
#
_symmetry.space_group_name_H-M   'P 1'
#
loop_
_entity.id
_entity.type
_entity.pdbx_description
1 polymer ?
#
loop_
_entity_poly.entity_id
_entity_poly.type
_entity_poly.pdbx_seq_one_letter_code
_entity_poly.pdbx_strand_id
1 'polypeptide(L)'
;MWHSTWGDYWAYNQSMQQPWHGQYYWLRTGQPTALVVPPTITMQSNYSWGVSQNTMTPVWHQFSGRAPSGGGGGVFRATPYWPCHTDQFGVYPVRGPW
;
A
#
# COMPACT_ATOMS: atom_id res chain seq x y z
N MET A 1 -5.61 -2.36 28.24
CA MET A 1 -5.45 -2.21 26.77
C MET A 1 -5.32 -3.61 26.21
N TRP A 2 -6.36 -4.13 25.56
CA TRP A 2 -6.42 -5.52 25.10
C TRP A 2 -6.44 -5.58 23.57
N HIS A 3 -5.74 -6.60 23.05
CA HIS A 3 -5.51 -7.00 21.65
C HIS A 3 -4.37 -6.29 20.91
N SER A 4 -3.13 -6.60 21.28
CA SER A 4 -2.02 -6.63 20.32
C SER A 4 -1.95 -8.06 19.78
N THR A 5 -2.47 -8.30 18.58
CA THR A 5 -2.41 -9.64 17.99
C THR A 5 -0.99 -9.92 17.48
N TRP A 6 -0.59 -11.19 17.40
CA TRP A 6 0.67 -11.59 16.76
C TRP A 6 0.81 -11.01 15.33
N GLY A 7 -0.32 -10.77 14.65
CA GLY A 7 -0.36 -10.11 13.35
C GLY A 7 0.13 -8.66 13.38
N ASP A 8 -0.17 -7.90 14.43
CA ASP A 8 0.28 -6.50 14.56
C ASP A 8 1.77 -6.41 14.83
N TYR A 9 2.31 -7.33 15.64
CA TYR A 9 3.75 -7.44 15.87
C TYR A 9 4.51 -7.78 14.58
N TRP A 10 3.98 -8.72 13.79
CA TRP A 10 4.60 -9.06 12.51
C TRP A 10 4.48 -7.91 11.49
N ALA A 11 3.31 -7.26 11.41
CA ALA A 11 3.08 -6.10 10.57
C ALA A 11 4.03 -4.94 10.92
N TYR A 12 4.25 -4.67 12.20
CA TYR A 12 5.20 -3.67 12.67
C TYR A 12 6.62 -3.98 12.18
N ASN A 13 7.10 -5.21 12.39
CA ASN A 13 8.43 -5.61 11.92
C ASN A 13 8.57 -5.55 10.38
N GLN A 14 7.54 -5.95 9.63
CA GLN A 14 7.53 -5.83 8.16
C GLN A 14 7.54 -4.36 7.72
N SER A 15 6.80 -3.49 8.40
CA SER A 15 6.73 -2.06 8.08
C SER A 15 8.07 -1.33 8.24
N MET A 16 8.95 -1.83 9.11
CA MET A 16 10.30 -1.31 9.32
C MET A 16 11.28 -1.73 8.22
N GLN A 17 11.02 -2.86 7.55
CA GLN A 17 11.94 -3.44 6.55
C GLN A 17 11.51 -3.16 5.11
N GLN A 18 10.22 -2.90 4.88
CA GLN A 18 9.65 -2.72 3.55
C GLN A 18 9.10 -1.31 3.35
N PRO A 19 9.19 -0.76 2.12
CA PRO A 19 8.49 0.47 1.79
C PRO A 19 6.97 0.28 1.91
N TRP A 20 6.24 1.36 2.21
CA TRP A 20 4.78 1.35 2.30
C TRP A 20 4.08 1.32 0.94
N HIS A 21 4.83 1.51 -0.14
CA HIS A 21 4.35 1.62 -1.51
C HIS A 21 5.07 0.64 -2.43
N GLY A 22 4.44 0.37 -3.58
CA GLY A 22 5.08 -0.32 -4.70
C GLY A 22 5.92 0.61 -5.58
N GLN A 23 6.27 0.10 -6.77
CA GLN A 23 7.14 0.79 -7.72
C GLN A 23 6.44 1.81 -8.62
N TYR A 24 5.11 1.90 -8.58
CA TYR A 24 4.34 2.78 -9.46
C TYR A 24 3.97 4.08 -8.75
N TYR A 25 3.91 5.17 -9.51
CA TYR A 25 3.43 6.46 -9.03
C TYR A 25 2.03 6.78 -9.56
N TRP A 26 1.30 7.61 -8.83
CA TRP A 26 0.02 8.10 -9.31
C TRP A 26 0.24 9.25 -10.30
N LEU A 27 -0.32 9.13 -11.51
CA LEU A 27 -0.10 10.07 -12.61
C LEU A 27 -0.37 11.54 -12.25
N ARG A 28 -1.31 11.79 -11.31
CA ARG A 28 -1.68 13.15 -10.91
C ARG A 28 -0.61 13.86 -10.07
N THR A 29 0.13 13.10 -9.26
CA THR A 29 1.08 13.65 -8.29
C THR A 29 2.53 13.36 -8.67
N GLY A 30 2.77 12.44 -9.61
CA GLY A 30 4.12 12.01 -9.97
C GLY A 30 4.82 11.20 -8.87
N GLN A 31 4.07 10.81 -7.83
CA GLN A 31 4.59 10.10 -6.66
C GLN A 31 3.63 8.98 -6.23
N PRO A 32 4.13 7.92 -5.57
CA PRO A 32 3.26 6.96 -4.90
C PRO A 32 2.33 7.68 -3.92
N THR A 33 1.05 7.35 -3.96
CA THR A 33 0.02 8.04 -3.19
C THR A 33 -0.59 7.11 -2.16
N ALA A 34 -0.60 7.55 -0.90
CA ALA A 34 -1.20 6.79 0.19
C ALA A 34 -2.71 6.95 0.20
N LEU A 35 -3.44 5.83 0.19
CA LEU A 35 -4.86 5.77 0.46
C LEU A 35 -5.05 5.40 1.94
N VAL A 36 -5.53 6.34 2.75
CA VAL A 36 -5.76 6.07 4.17
C VAL A 36 -6.98 5.18 4.34
N VAL A 37 -6.79 4.03 4.98
CA VAL A 37 -7.84 3.02 5.25
C VAL A 37 -7.98 2.76 6.75
N PRO A 38 -9.07 2.10 7.19
CA PRO A 38 -9.21 1.68 8.57
C PRO A 38 -8.03 0.88 9.15
N PRO A 39 -7.73 1.05 10.45
CA PRO A 39 -6.67 0.36 11.19
C PRO A 39 -6.91 -1.15 11.26
N THR A 40 -8.17 -1.57 11.10
CA THR A 40 -8.61 -2.96 11.13
C THR A 40 -8.35 -3.71 9.82
N ILE A 41 -7.99 -3.02 8.74
CA ILE A 41 -7.63 -3.69 7.47
C ILE A 41 -6.26 -4.35 7.60
N THR A 42 -6.20 -5.63 7.25
CA THR A 42 -4.95 -6.40 7.22
C THR A 42 -4.50 -6.77 5.79
N MET A 43 -5.42 -6.78 4.83
CA MET A 43 -5.16 -7.17 3.44
C MET A 43 -5.86 -6.26 2.44
N GLN A 44 -5.25 -6.10 1.27
CA GLN A 44 -5.79 -5.44 0.09
C GLN A 44 -6.01 -6.49 -1.00
N SER A 45 -7.18 -6.44 -1.64
CA SER A 45 -7.44 -7.18 -2.87
C SER A 45 -6.93 -6.40 -4.07
N ASN A 46 -6.22 -7.12 -4.93
CA ASN A 46 -5.55 -6.62 -6.10
C ASN A 46 -6.11 -7.37 -7.31
N TYR A 47 -6.63 -6.63 -8.28
CA TYR A 47 -7.39 -7.20 -9.39
C TYR A 47 -6.58 -7.17 -10.68
N SER A 48 -6.73 -8.21 -11.51
CA SER A 48 -6.14 -8.28 -12.85
C SER A 48 -7.21 -8.11 -13.93
N TRP A 49 -6.84 -7.48 -15.05
CA TRP A 49 -7.70 -7.30 -16.23
C TRP A 49 -7.69 -8.54 -17.13
N GLY A 50 -6.77 -9.48 -16.88
CA GLY A 50 -6.65 -10.74 -17.61
C GLY A 50 -7.19 -11.94 -16.83
N VAL A 51 -6.82 -13.14 -17.27
CA VAL A 51 -7.30 -14.38 -16.66
C VAL A 51 -6.53 -14.70 -15.37
N SER A 52 -7.25 -14.74 -14.25
CA SER A 52 -6.89 -15.42 -13.00
C SER A 52 -5.57 -14.98 -12.31
N GLN A 53 -5.37 -13.68 -12.13
CA GLN A 53 -4.24 -13.14 -11.36
C GLN A 53 -4.67 -12.15 -10.27
N ASN A 54 -5.83 -12.38 -9.66
CA ASN A 54 -6.21 -11.61 -8.49
C ASN A 54 -5.32 -12.04 -7.31
N THR A 55 -4.69 -11.06 -6.66
CA THR A 55 -3.82 -11.30 -5.51
C THR A 55 -4.40 -10.63 -4.27
N MET A 56 -4.03 -11.13 -3.09
CA MET A 56 -4.25 -10.39 -1.85
C MET A 56 -2.90 -10.07 -1.25
N THR A 57 -2.61 -8.78 -1.12
CA THR A 57 -1.37 -8.31 -0.51
C THR A 57 -1.67 -7.76 0.88
N PRO A 58 -0.84 -8.10 1.88
CA PRO A 58 -1.00 -7.56 3.20
C PRO A 58 -0.69 -6.06 3.26
N VAL A 59 -1.37 -5.34 4.16
CA VAL A 59 -1.17 -3.91 4.41
C VAL A 59 -0.43 -3.77 5.74
N TRP A 60 0.88 -3.53 5.74
CA TRP A 60 1.68 -3.54 6.97
C TRP A 60 1.70 -2.21 7.73
N HIS A 61 1.83 -1.12 7.00
CA HIS A 61 2.11 0.18 7.58
C HIS A 61 0.87 0.74 8.28
N GLN A 62 1.08 1.31 9.48
CA GLN A 62 0.09 2.08 10.21
C GLN A 62 0.72 3.40 10.63
N PHE A 63 0.05 4.51 10.28
CA PHE A 63 0.54 5.84 10.60
C PHE A 63 -0.32 6.50 11.67
N SER A 64 0.32 7.06 12.70
CA SER A 64 -0.33 7.73 13.83
C SER A 64 -0.75 9.19 13.53
N GLY A 65 -0.70 9.63 12.27
CA GLY A 65 -0.88 11.04 11.90
C GLY A 65 -0.96 11.27 10.39
N ARG A 66 -0.12 12.18 9.87
CA ARG A 66 -0.11 12.51 8.43
C ARG A 66 0.33 11.29 7.62
N ALA A 67 -0.51 10.85 6.68
CA ALA A 67 -0.14 9.83 5.71
C ALA A 67 1.13 10.27 4.95
N PRO A 68 2.02 9.34 4.59
CA PRO A 68 3.25 9.66 3.89
C PRO A 68 2.91 10.35 2.57
N SER A 69 3.43 11.57 2.41
CA SER A 69 3.35 12.28 1.14
C SER A 69 4.53 11.85 0.28
N GLY A 70 4.28 10.91 -0.64
CA GLY A 70 5.27 10.42 -1.58
C GLY A 70 6.15 9.29 -1.03
N GLY A 71 6.57 8.39 -1.93
CA GLY A 71 7.31 7.15 -1.60
C GLY A 71 8.80 7.32 -1.30
N GLY A 72 9.26 8.49 -0.85
CA GLY A 72 10.69 8.78 -0.75
C GLY A 72 11.39 8.80 -2.12
N GLY A 73 12.65 9.22 -2.14
CA GLY A 73 13.42 9.37 -3.38
C GLY A 73 13.67 8.02 -4.07
N GLY A 74 13.10 7.84 -5.27
CA GLY A 74 13.27 6.65 -6.10
C GLY A 74 12.74 6.87 -7.52
N VAL A 75 13.20 6.06 -8.47
CA VAL A 75 12.67 6.06 -9.84
C VAL A 75 11.38 5.24 -9.86
N PHE A 76 10.24 5.93 -9.80
CA PHE A 76 8.93 5.31 -9.90
C PHE A 76 8.49 5.15 -11.36
N ARG A 77 7.68 4.13 -11.63
CA ARG A 77 7.12 3.86 -12.95
C ARG A 77 5.74 4.51 -13.10
N ALA A 78 5.49 5.06 -14.27
CA ALA A 78 4.15 5.51 -14.64
C ALA A 78 3.23 4.30 -14.78
N THR A 79 1.93 4.49 -14.58
CA THR A 79 0.93 3.51 -15.02
C THR A 79 1.12 3.24 -16.51
N PRO A 80 1.27 1.96 -16.94
CA PRO A 80 1.37 1.62 -18.36
C PRO A 80 0.14 2.06 -19.14
N TYR A 81 0.28 2.28 -20.44
CA TYR A 81 -0.83 2.63 -21.31
C TYR A 81 -1.94 1.56 -21.31
N TRP A 82 -1.54 0.29 -21.25
CA TRP A 82 -2.44 -0.85 -21.05
C TRP A 82 -2.14 -1.51 -19.71
N PRO A 83 -2.82 -1.10 -18.61
CA PRO A 83 -2.60 -1.71 -17.32
C PRO A 83 -3.16 -3.13 -17.28
N CYS A 84 -2.41 -4.05 -16.67
CA CYS A 84 -2.84 -5.42 -16.45
C CYS A 84 -3.27 -5.68 -15.00
N HIS A 85 -2.97 -4.76 -14.07
CA HIS A 85 -3.21 -4.94 -12.64
C HIS A 85 -3.39 -3.62 -11.85
N THR A 86 -4.13 -3.66 -10.73
CA THR A 86 -4.58 -2.45 -10.00
C THR A 86 -3.44 -1.76 -9.25
N ASP A 87 -2.39 -2.51 -8.93
CA ASP A 87 -1.19 -1.99 -8.27
C ASP A 87 -0.36 -1.05 -9.16
N GLN A 88 -0.63 -1.02 -10.47
CA GLN A 88 0.05 -0.17 -11.45
C GLN A 88 -0.42 1.29 -11.41
N PHE A 89 -1.49 1.59 -10.69
CA PHE A 89 -2.00 2.97 -10.54
C PHE A 89 -1.22 3.81 -9.52
N GLY A 90 -0.31 3.19 -8.76
CA GLY A 90 0.54 3.90 -7.80
C GLY A 90 -0.19 4.45 -6.58
N VAL A 91 -1.37 3.89 -6.27
CA VAL A 91 -2.15 4.19 -5.06
C VAL A 91 -2.07 2.98 -4.15
N TYR A 92 -1.58 3.17 -2.93
CA TYR A 92 -1.32 2.09 -1.97
C TYR A 92 -2.04 2.36 -0.65
N PRO A 93 -2.81 1.40 -0.12
CA PRO A 93 -3.52 1.58 1.13
C PRO A 93 -2.54 1.58 2.30
N VAL A 94 -2.80 2.47 3.25
CA VAL A 94 -2.09 2.47 4.52
C VAL A 94 -3.06 2.68 5.67
N ARG A 95 -2.84 1.95 6.77
CA ARG A 95 -3.70 2.01 7.94
C ARG A 95 -3.57 3.35 8.65
N GLY A 96 -4.71 3.93 8.99
CA GLY A 96 -4.79 5.16 9.77
C GLY A 96 -4.62 4.97 11.29
N PRO A 97 -4.65 6.07 12.05
CA PRO A 97 -4.34 6.11 13.48
C PRO A 97 -5.42 5.63 14.46
N TRP A 98 -6.65 5.29 14.02
CA TRP A 98 -7.79 5.10 14.93
C TRP A 98 -7.87 3.74 15.62
#